data_AF-A0A957HAP9-F1
#
_entry.id   AF-A0A957HAP9-F1
#
_cell.length_a   1.000
_cell.length_b   1.000
_cell.length_c   1.000
_cell.angle_alpha   90.00
_cell.angle_beta   90.00
_cell.angle_gamma   90.00
#
_symmetry.space_group_name_H-M   'P 1'
#
loop_
_entity.id
_entity.type
_entity.pdbx_description
1 polymer ?
#
loop_
_entity_poly.entity_id
_entity_poly.type
_entity_poly.pdbx_seq_one_letter_code
_entity_poly.pdbx_strand_id
1 'polypeptide(L)'
;PVTLLNITGGPLQISSIATTAHFSQSNNCPATLSTGASCTIDVSFTPSQPGPQAGTLTVSHDAGAPYTVQLYGGFNKLFLPIVTRR
;
A
#
# COMPACT_ATOMS: atom_id res chain seq x y z
N PRO A 1 -4.94 -4.67 6.49
CA PRO A 1 -3.49 -4.82 6.20
C PRO A 1 -3.29 -5.20 4.73
N VAL A 2 -2.43 -4.46 4.01
CA VAL A 2 -1.93 -4.81 2.67
C VAL A 2 -0.60 -5.53 2.84
N THR A 3 -0.38 -6.63 2.11
CA THR A 3 0.91 -7.34 2.14
C THR A 3 1.66 -7.10 0.84
N LEU A 4 2.91 -6.68 0.94
CA LEU A 4 3.84 -6.54 -0.17
C LEU A 4 4.78 -7.75 -0.16
N LEU A 5 4.77 -8.53 -1.24
CA LEU A 5 5.68 -9.67 -1.43
C LEU A 5 6.66 -9.35 -2.55
N ASN A 6 7.97 -9.41 -2.28
CA ASN A 6 8.97 -9.30 -3.33
C ASN A 6 9.09 -10.64 -4.07
N ILE A 7 8.43 -10.73 -5.23
CA ILE A 7 8.55 -11.88 -6.15
C ILE A 7 9.62 -11.67 -7.24
N THR A 8 10.37 -10.58 -7.20
CA THR A 8 11.42 -10.30 -8.19
C THR A 8 12.65 -11.18 -7.94
N GLY A 9 13.43 -11.45 -8.98
CA GLY A 9 14.65 -12.25 -8.88
C GLY A 9 15.81 -11.59 -8.13
N GLY A 10 15.60 -10.40 -7.54
CA GLY A 10 16.62 -9.65 -6.80
C GLY A 10 16.04 -8.81 -5.65
N PRO A 11 16.89 -8.09 -4.91
CA PRO A 11 16.43 -7.18 -3.86
C PRO A 11 15.58 -6.05 -4.48
N LEU A 12 14.44 -5.76 -3.86
CA LEU A 12 13.56 -4.66 -4.25
C LEU A 12 13.85 -3.45 -3.35
N GLN A 13 14.28 -2.33 -3.93
CA GLN A 13 14.50 -1.10 -3.17
C GLN A 13 13.22 -0.27 -3.12
N ILE A 14 12.72 -0.02 -1.91
CA ILE A 14 11.51 0.75 -1.67
C ILE A 14 11.92 2.19 -1.36
N SER A 15 11.57 3.10 -2.27
CA SER A 15 11.92 4.52 -2.15
C SER A 15 10.90 5.30 -1.31
N SER A 16 9.61 4.96 -1.44
CA SER A 16 8.56 5.61 -0.66
C SER A 16 7.28 4.79 -0.60
N ILE A 17 6.55 4.94 0.51
CA ILE A 17 5.19 4.41 0.67
C ILE A 17 4.33 5.59 1.12
N ALA A 18 3.35 5.96 0.31
CA ALA A 18 2.52 7.14 0.54
C ALA A 18 1.05 6.85 0.31
N THR A 19 0.19 7.57 1.03
CA THR A 19 -1.26 7.56 0.85
C THR A 19 -1.78 8.96 0.54
N THR A 20 -2.94 9.04 -0.10
CA THR A 20 -3.63 10.31 -0.40
C THR A 20 -4.95 10.45 0.36
N ALA A 21 -5.56 11.64 0.32
CA ALA A 21 -6.81 11.97 1.01
C ALA A 21 -6.72 11.77 2.54
N HIS A 22 -7.72 11.12 3.14
CA HIS A 22 -7.84 10.92 4.59
C HIS A 22 -7.29 9.56 5.05
N PHE A 23 -6.37 9.00 4.28
CA PHE A 23 -5.70 7.75 4.61
C PHE A 23 -4.29 8.04 5.15
N SER A 24 -3.96 7.39 6.25
CA SER A 24 -2.59 7.29 6.76
C SER A 24 -2.12 5.85 6.66
N GLN A 25 -0.80 5.66 6.57
CA GLN A 25 -0.22 4.32 6.52
C GLN A 25 0.94 4.19 7.51
N SER A 26 1.04 3.01 8.10
CA SER A 26 2.20 2.55 8.85
C SER A 26 2.63 1.22 8.25
N ASN A 27 3.93 0.95 8.17
CA ASN A 27 4.44 -0.27 7.58
C ASN A 27 5.71 -0.74 8.30
N ASN A 28 6.01 -2.02 8.13
CA ASN A 28 7.28 -2.62 8.56
C ASN A 28 8.19 -2.95 7.36
N CYS A 29 7.99 -2.28 6.22
CA CYS A 29 8.76 -2.54 5.02
C CYS A 29 10.17 -1.95 5.17
N PRO A 30 11.23 -2.76 5.04
CA PRO A 30 12.60 -2.25 5.01
C PRO A 30 12.83 -1.45 3.72
N ALA A 31 13.82 -0.56 3.71
CA ALA A 31 14.24 0.16 2.51
C ALA A 31 14.69 -0.78 1.38
N THR A 32 15.12 -2.00 1.71
CA THR A 32 15.44 -3.06 0.75
C THR A 32 14.79 -4.35 1.20
N LEU A 33 13.85 -4.86 0.39
CA LEU A 33 13.14 -6.10 0.64
C LEU A 33 13.78 -7.22 -0.18
N SER A 34 14.36 -8.21 0.48
CA SER A 34 14.99 -9.36 -0.18
C SER A 34 13.99 -10.16 -1.01
N THR A 35 14.47 -10.88 -2.03
CA THR A 35 13.65 -11.81 -2.82
C THR A 35 12.94 -12.82 -1.92
N GLY A 36 11.65 -13.03 -2.14
CA GLY A 36 10.81 -13.94 -1.36
C GLY A 36 10.39 -13.40 0.01
N ALA A 37 10.95 -12.27 0.47
CA ALA A 37 10.52 -11.63 1.70
C ALA A 37 9.23 -10.83 1.48
N SER A 38 8.47 -10.67 2.57
CA SER A 38 7.25 -9.87 2.58
C SER A 38 7.25 -8.86 3.72
N CYS A 39 6.50 -7.79 3.53
CA CYS A 39 6.21 -6.80 4.56
C CYS A 39 4.73 -6.42 4.52
N THR A 40 4.25 -5.83 5.60
CA THR A 40 2.86 -5.43 5.81
C THR A 40 2.74 -3.92 5.90
N ILE A 41 1.73 -3.39 5.23
CA ILE A 41 1.35 -1.98 5.23
C ILE A 41 -0.06 -1.89 5.82
N ASP A 42 -0.15 -1.29 7.00
CA ASP A 42 -1.38 -0.99 7.69
C ASP A 42 -1.87 0.39 7.29
N VAL A 43 -3.09 0.43 6.77
CA VAL A 43 -3.73 1.66 6.31
C VAL A 43 -4.87 1.99 7.26
N SER A 44 -4.88 3.21 7.78
CA SER A 44 -5.92 3.77 8.63
C SER A 44 -6.67 4.86 7.88
N PHE A 45 -7.97 4.96 8.12
CA PHE A 45 -8.84 5.96 7.49
C PHE A 45 -9.46 6.85 8.56
N THR A 46 -9.19 8.16 8.49
CA THR A 46 -9.68 9.17 9.43
C THR A 46 -10.40 10.29 8.67
N PRO A 47 -11.68 10.07 8.28
CA PRO A 47 -12.43 11.05 7.50
C PRO A 47 -12.66 12.33 8.29
N SER A 48 -12.46 13.49 7.66
CA SER A 48 -12.87 14.78 8.25
C SER A 48 -14.30 15.19 7.89
N GLN A 49 -14.93 14.47 6.95
CA GLN A 49 -16.31 14.70 6.50
C GLN A 49 -17.05 13.37 6.37
N PRO A 50 -18.36 13.33 6.67
CA PRO A 50 -19.17 12.16 6.44
C PRO A 50 -19.29 11.87 4.93
N GLY A 51 -19.16 10.60 4.55
CA GLY A 51 -19.32 10.15 3.17
C GLY A 51 -18.23 9.17 2.73
N PRO A 52 -18.42 8.46 1.61
CA PRO A 52 -17.38 7.63 1.03
C PRO A 52 -16.25 8.50 0.47
N GLN A 53 -15.01 8.16 0.79
CA GLN A 53 -13.83 8.82 0.26
C GLN A 53 -12.90 7.81 -0.41
N ALA A 54 -12.38 8.21 -1.56
CA ALA A 54 -11.38 7.44 -2.29
C ALA A 54 -10.00 8.04 -2.04
N GLY A 55 -9.02 7.16 -1.89
CA GLY A 55 -7.61 7.50 -1.82
C GLY A 55 -6.79 6.48 -2.58
N THR A 56 -5.48 6.64 -2.57
CA THR A 56 -4.55 5.71 -3.23
C THR A 56 -3.38 5.45 -2.30
N LEU A 57 -3.01 4.18 -2.13
CA LEU A 57 -1.73 3.75 -1.57
C LEU A 57 -0.76 3.55 -2.73
N THR A 58 0.37 4.22 -2.68
CA THR A 58 1.44 4.13 -3.69
C THR A 58 2.72 3.64 -3.03
N VAL A 59 3.31 2.59 -3.59
CA VAL A 59 4.62 2.04 -3.22
C VAL A 59 5.57 2.28 -4.39
N SER A 60 6.51 3.20 -4.21
CA SER A 60 7.53 3.51 -5.20
C SER A 60 8.76 2.63 -4.97
N HIS A 61 9.25 2.01 -6.03
CA HIS A 61 10.39 1.11 -5.98
C HIS A 61 11.25 1.21 -7.26
N ASP A 62 12.41 0.57 -7.26
CA ASP A 62 13.37 0.59 -8.36
C ASP A 62 13.05 -0.40 -9.50
N ALA A 63 12.28 -1.45 -9.23
CA ALA A 63 11.89 -2.46 -10.23
C ALA A 63 10.86 -2.00 -11.30
N GLY A 64 10.65 -0.70 -11.50
CA GLY A 64 9.79 -0.15 -12.56
C GLY A 64 8.72 0.84 -12.08
N ALA A 65 7.50 0.73 -12.62
CA ALA A 65 6.40 1.62 -12.27
C ALA A 65 5.91 1.37 -10.82
N PRO A 66 5.52 2.42 -10.07
CA PRO A 66 5.04 2.26 -8.69
C PRO A 66 3.83 1.33 -8.59
N TYR A 67 3.79 0.51 -7.53
CA TYR A 67 2.59 -0.24 -7.21
C TYR A 67 1.55 0.70 -6.61
N THR A 68 0.34 0.70 -7.18
CA THR A 68 -0.76 1.52 -6.69
C THR A 68 -1.95 0.65 -6.30
N VAL A 69 -2.59 1.01 -5.20
CA VAL A 69 -3.79 0.34 -4.68
C VAL A 69 -4.82 1.42 -4.39
N GLN A 70 -6.00 1.32 -4.99
CA GLN A 70 -7.10 2.22 -4.66
C GLN A 70 -7.61 1.89 -3.25
N LEU A 71 -7.88 2.93 -2.47
CA LEU A 71 -8.41 2.82 -1.11
C LEU A 71 -9.82 3.36 -1.11
N TYR A 72 -10.76 2.60 -0.56
CA TYR A 72 -12.12 3.08 -0.33
C TYR A 72 -12.40 3.08 1.17
N GLY A 73 -12.68 4.28 1.69
CA GLY A 73 -12.96 4.56 3.09
C GLY A 73 -14.40 4.98 3.26
N GLY A 74 -15.11 4.30 4.14
CA GLY A 74 -16.49 4.58 4.52
C GLY A 74 -16.79 4.00 5.90
N PHE A 75 -18.01 4.24 6.41
CA PHE A 75 -18.41 3.96 7.80
C PHE A 75 -18.26 2.50 8.29
N ASN A 76 -17.73 1.53 7.53
CA ASN A 76 -17.60 0.17 8.06
C ASN A 76 -16.57 -0.82 7.46
N LYS A 77 -15.66 -0.44 6.55
CA LYS A 77 -14.47 -1.26 6.21
C LYS A 77 -13.61 -0.57 5.17
N LEU A 78 -12.30 -0.63 5.35
CA LEU A 78 -11.32 -0.35 4.30
C LEU A 78 -11.51 -1.40 3.20
N PHE A 79 -12.13 -1.02 2.09
CA PHE A 79 -12.18 -1.88 0.90
C PHE A 79 -10.91 -1.61 0.09
N LEU A 80 -9.97 -2.56 0.20
CA LEU A 80 -8.87 -2.69 -0.74
C LEU A 80 -9.40 -3.52 -1.92
N PRO A 81 -9.39 -3.05 -3.17
CA PRO A 81 -9.49 -3.97 -4.28
C PRO A 81 -8.31 -4.91 -4.14
N ILE A 82 -8.59 -6.20 -4.02
CA ILE A 82 -7.58 -7.25 -3.92
C ILE A 82 -6.64 -7.05 -5.11
N VAL A 83 -5.39 -6.65 -4.85
CA VAL A 83 -4.33 -6.62 -5.86
C VAL A 83 -3.93 -8.07 -6.10
N THR A 84 -4.78 -8.81 -6.79
CA THR A 84 -4.43 -10.11 -7.35
C THR A 84 -3.57 -9.80 -8.57
N ARG A 85 -2.23 -9.79 -8.41
CA ARG A 85 -1.38 -10.08 -9.56
C ARG A 85 -1.76 -11.49 -10.02
N ARG A 86 -2.29 -11.59 -11.25
CA ARG A 86 -2.28 -12.87 -11.98
C ARG A 86 -0.85 -13.35 -12.14
#